data_AF-A0A3N5MQ41-F1
#
_entry.id   AF-A0A3N5MQ41-F1
#
_cell.length_a   1.000
_cell.length_b   1.000
_cell.length_c   1.000
_cell.angle_alpha   90.00
_cell.angle_beta   90.00
_cell.angle_gamma   90.00
#
_symmetry.space_group_name_H-M   'P 1'
#
loop_
_entity.id
_entity.type
_entity.pdbx_description
1 polymer ?
#
loop_
_entity_poly.entity_id
_entity_poly.type
_entity_poly.pdbx_seq_one_letter_code
_entity_poly.pdbx_strand_id
1 'polypeptide(L)'
;MLNRQGRPTTPGETVENSLDTFSGNRALAVEEGLIFEIGRTDTTGVDIDEPPIVATRLGKLARRAPLGLPGLSEPETMRHYVRLSQKNYGIDTGLFPLGSCTMKHNPRLNERMARLPGFADIHPLQ
;
A
#
# COMPACT_ATOMS: atom_id res chain seq x y z
N MET A 1 -11.82 44.70 -5.46
CA MET A 1 -12.98 44.27 -4.65
C MET A 1 -12.48 43.19 -3.69
N LEU A 2 -12.47 43.45 -2.38
CA LEU A 2 -11.96 42.49 -1.38
C LEU A 2 -12.98 41.37 -1.18
N ASN A 3 -12.51 40.12 -1.16
CA ASN A 3 -13.31 38.93 -0.93
C ASN A 3 -13.91 38.97 0.50
N ARG A 4 -15.24 39.07 0.60
CA ARG A 4 -15.99 39.20 1.87
C ARG A 4 -16.49 37.87 2.44
N GLN A 5 -16.15 36.74 1.82
CA GLN A 5 -16.59 35.44 2.29
C GLN A 5 -15.61 34.92 3.36
N GLY A 6 -16.03 35.04 4.63
CA GLY A 6 -15.34 34.42 5.75
C GLY A 6 -15.44 32.90 5.69
N ARG A 7 -14.40 32.23 6.18
CA ARG A 7 -14.40 30.77 6.38
C ARG A 7 -15.55 30.42 7.34
N PRO A 8 -16.47 29.51 6.98
CA PRO A 8 -17.54 29.10 7.89
C PRO A 8 -16.95 28.54 9.18
N THR A 9 -17.40 29.07 10.32
CA THR A 9 -16.95 28.71 11.68
C THR A 9 -17.83 27.64 12.33
N THR A 10 -18.94 27.27 11.67
CA THR A 10 -19.82 26.18 12.09
C THR A 10 -19.32 24.84 11.52
N PRO A 11 -19.28 23.76 12.31
CA PRO A 11 -19.13 22.42 11.77
C PRO A 11 -20.26 22.17 10.76
N GLY A 12 -19.92 21.84 9.51
CA GLY A 12 -20.90 21.35 8.55
C GLY A 12 -21.44 19.98 8.98
N GLU A 13 -22.62 19.60 8.50
CA GLU A 13 -23.17 18.26 8.71
C GLU A 13 -22.15 17.20 8.25
N THR A 14 -21.62 16.45 9.21
CA THR A 14 -20.79 15.29 8.93
C THR A 14 -21.72 14.18 8.46
N VAL A 15 -21.56 13.76 7.20
CA VAL A 15 -22.15 12.51 6.72
C VAL A 15 -21.63 11.39 7.63
N GLU A 16 -22.52 10.82 8.45
CA GLU A 16 -22.22 9.66 9.28
C GLU A 16 -22.03 8.44 8.36
N ASN A 17 -20.81 8.25 7.87
CA ASN A 17 -20.39 6.94 7.40
C ASN A 17 -20.07 6.09 8.63
N SER A 18 -21.10 5.50 9.24
CA SER A 18 -20.93 4.50 10.29
C SER A 18 -20.35 3.23 9.68
N LEU A 19 -19.02 3.08 9.73
CA LEU A 19 -18.40 1.78 9.54
C LEU A 19 -18.61 0.99 10.83
N ASP A 20 -19.60 0.09 10.83
CA ASP A 20 -19.79 -0.87 11.92
C ASP A 20 -18.61 -1.85 11.94
N THR A 21 -17.77 -1.75 12.98
CA THR A 21 -16.69 -2.70 13.21
C THR A 21 -17.23 -3.89 14.00
N PHE A 22 -16.82 -5.11 13.66
CA PHE A 22 -17.22 -6.33 14.38
C PHE A 22 -16.88 -6.27 15.89
N SER A 23 -15.80 -5.56 16.24
CA SER A 23 -15.35 -5.37 17.63
C SER A 23 -16.08 -4.24 18.38
N GLY A 24 -16.89 -3.41 17.73
CA GLY A 24 -17.57 -2.27 18.35
C GLY A 24 -16.65 -1.08 18.67
N ASN A 25 -15.41 -1.10 18.20
CA ASN A 25 -14.45 -0.02 18.39
C ASN A 25 -14.89 1.24 17.62
N ARG A 26 -14.92 2.38 18.32
CA ARG A 26 -15.20 3.70 17.77
C ARG A 26 -13.95 4.58 17.88
N ALA A 27 -13.69 5.41 16.86
CA ALA A 27 -12.54 6.33 16.72
C ALA A 27 -11.15 5.73 16.39
N LEU A 28 -10.88 4.45 16.69
CA LEU A 28 -9.66 3.78 16.22
C LEU A 28 -9.96 3.00 14.94
N ALA A 29 -9.31 3.34 13.83
CA ALA A 29 -9.34 2.57 12.59
C ALA A 29 -8.47 1.30 12.74
N VAL A 30 -8.92 0.39 13.61
CA VAL A 30 -8.23 -0.89 13.90
C VAL A 30 -8.45 -1.86 12.75
N GLU A 31 -9.62 -1.85 12.13
CA GLU A 31 -9.92 -2.70 10.99
C GLU A 31 -9.41 -2.07 9.69
N GLU A 32 -8.77 -2.90 8.87
CA GLU A 32 -8.22 -2.53 7.57
C GLU A 32 -8.73 -3.59 6.61
N GLY A 33 -9.50 -3.17 5.62
CA GLY A 33 -10.10 -4.08 4.64
C GLY A 33 -9.05 -4.73 3.75
N LEU A 34 -9.45 -5.77 3.02
CA LEU A 34 -8.59 -6.34 1.99
C LEU A 34 -8.31 -5.28 0.93
N ILE A 35 -7.13 -5.36 0.31
CA ILE A 35 -6.76 -4.44 -0.78
C ILE A 35 -7.78 -4.45 -1.95
N PHE A 36 -8.50 -5.56 -2.12
CA PHE A 36 -9.59 -5.72 -3.10
C PHE A 36 -10.92 -5.06 -2.71
N GLU A 37 -11.14 -4.79 -1.43
CA GLU A 37 -12.35 -4.15 -0.91
C GLU A 37 -12.23 -2.61 -0.93
N ILE A 38 -11.01 -2.11 -0.82
CA ILE A 38 -10.70 -0.67 -0.81
C ILE A 38 -10.18 -0.15 -2.15
N GLY A 39 -9.55 -1.00 -2.95
CA GLY A 39 -8.94 -0.63 -4.22
C GLY A 39 -9.94 -0.63 -5.39
N ARG A 40 -9.57 0.06 -6.46
CA ARG A 40 -10.40 0.24 -7.66
C ARG A 40 -9.62 -0.16 -8.91
N THR A 41 -10.25 -0.74 -9.91
CA THR A 41 -9.52 -1.23 -11.10
C THR A 41 -9.12 -0.14 -12.09
N ASP A 42 -9.56 1.10 -11.86
CA ASP A 42 -9.39 2.26 -12.76
C ASP A 42 -8.30 3.23 -12.30
N THR A 43 -7.68 2.98 -11.15
CA THR A 43 -6.73 3.90 -10.52
C THR A 43 -5.31 3.32 -10.54
N THR A 44 -4.29 4.18 -10.59
CA THR A 44 -2.88 3.81 -10.36
C THR A 44 -2.25 4.82 -9.41
N GLY A 45 -1.33 4.34 -8.56
CA GLY A 45 -0.58 5.17 -7.63
C GLY A 45 0.76 5.62 -8.16
N VAL A 46 1.12 5.18 -9.36
CA VAL A 46 2.39 5.49 -10.01
C VAL A 46 2.13 6.05 -11.40
N ASP A 47 2.88 7.09 -11.74
CA ASP A 47 2.92 7.65 -13.09
C ASP A 47 3.88 6.79 -13.91
N ILE A 48 3.33 6.04 -14.87
CA ILE A 48 4.10 5.22 -15.81
C ILE A 48 3.76 5.72 -17.20
N ASP A 49 4.79 5.94 -18.03
CA ASP A 49 4.60 6.33 -19.42
C ASP A 49 3.84 5.25 -20.19
N GLU A 50 2.86 5.68 -21.01
CA GLU A 50 2.10 4.76 -21.84
C GLU A 50 3.06 4.05 -22.82
N PRO A 51 3.05 2.70 -22.88
CA PRO A 51 3.93 1.97 -23.78
C PRO A 51 3.59 2.28 -25.24
N PRO A 52 4.57 2.25 -26.16
CA PRO A 52 4.30 2.42 -27.58
C PRO A 52 3.37 1.31 -28.08
N ILE A 53 2.43 1.66 -28.96
CA ILE A 53 1.52 0.69 -29.59
C ILE A 53 2.35 -0.19 -30.54
N VAL A 54 2.60 -1.43 -30.12
CA VAL A 54 3.35 -2.44 -30.88
C VAL A 54 2.49 -3.66 -31.17
N ALA A 55 2.73 -4.32 -32.30
CA ALA A 55 2.05 -5.56 -32.65
C ALA A 55 2.36 -6.64 -31.61
N THR A 56 1.32 -7.25 -31.04
CA THR A 56 1.47 -8.32 -30.05
C THR A 56 2.11 -9.56 -30.67
N ARG A 57 3.12 -10.11 -30.00
CA ARG A 57 3.76 -11.38 -30.39
C ARG A 57 3.14 -12.60 -29.70
N LEU A 58 2.04 -12.40 -28.96
CA LEU A 58 1.41 -13.46 -28.16
C LEU A 58 0.46 -14.35 -28.97
N GLY A 59 0.09 -13.97 -30.19
CA GLY A 59 -0.83 -14.74 -31.04
C GLY A 59 -2.13 -15.11 -30.30
N LYS A 60 -2.46 -16.42 -30.27
CA LYS A 60 -3.67 -16.95 -29.61
C LYS A 60 -3.57 -17.02 -28.07
N LEU A 61 -2.41 -16.68 -27.50
CA LEU A 61 -2.16 -16.67 -26.06
C LEU A 61 -2.40 -15.28 -25.44
N ALA A 62 -2.89 -14.33 -26.23
CA ALA A 62 -3.29 -13.03 -25.71
C ALA A 62 -4.39 -13.18 -24.65
N ARG A 63 -4.33 -12.25 -23.70
CA ARG A 63 -5.22 -12.22 -22.56
C ARG A 63 -6.66 -11.91 -22.98
N ARG A 64 -7.64 -12.64 -22.42
CA ARG A 64 -9.06 -12.56 -22.81
C ARG A 64 -9.93 -11.73 -21.86
N ALA A 65 -9.45 -11.40 -20.67
CA ALA A 65 -10.19 -10.72 -19.61
C ALA A 65 -9.27 -9.78 -18.83
N PRO A 66 -9.78 -8.72 -18.16
CA PRO A 66 -9.00 -7.79 -17.33
C PRO A 66 -8.44 -8.42 -16.05
N LEU A 67 -7.41 -7.79 -15.44
CA LEU A 67 -6.55 -8.39 -14.39
C LEU A 67 -7.26 -8.47 -13.05
N GLY A 68 -8.29 -7.64 -12.85
CA GLY A 68 -8.99 -7.54 -11.58
C GLY A 68 -8.04 -7.13 -10.44
N LEU A 69 -6.89 -6.53 -10.77
CA LEU A 69 -5.96 -6.03 -9.77
C LEU A 69 -6.50 -4.70 -9.22
N PRO A 70 -6.51 -4.53 -7.89
CA PRO A 70 -6.89 -3.28 -7.28
C PRO A 70 -5.80 -2.24 -7.49
N GLY A 71 -6.22 -1.09 -7.94
CA GLY A 71 -5.44 0.12 -8.04
C GLY A 71 -5.78 1.08 -6.89
N LEU A 72 -4.74 1.69 -6.34
CA LEU A 72 -4.83 2.67 -5.26
C LEU A 72 -3.89 3.82 -5.60
N SER A 73 -4.22 5.03 -5.16
CA SER A 73 -3.24 6.13 -5.18
C SER A 73 -2.06 5.82 -4.25
N GLU A 74 -0.92 6.49 -4.43
CA GLU A 74 0.26 6.31 -3.56
C GLU A 74 -0.08 6.54 -2.06
N PRO A 75 -0.81 7.60 -1.66
CA PRO A 75 -1.12 7.81 -0.25
C PRO A 75 -2.11 6.79 0.32
N GLU A 76 -3.00 6.23 -0.51
CA GLU A 76 -3.89 5.13 -0.09
C GLU A 76 -3.09 3.85 0.11
N THR A 77 -2.19 3.52 -0.83
CA THR A 77 -1.28 2.37 -0.74
C THR A 77 -0.41 2.43 0.52
N MET A 78 0.18 3.60 0.79
CA MET A 78 0.99 3.80 2.00
C MET A 78 0.17 3.57 3.27
N ARG A 79 -1.03 4.19 3.36
CA ARG A 79 -1.91 4.04 4.53
C ARG A 79 -2.31 2.59 4.78
N HIS A 80 -2.64 1.85 3.72
CA HIS A 80 -3.00 0.44 3.78
C HIS A 80 -1.89 -0.40 4.41
N TYR A 81 -0.67 -0.33 3.86
CA TYR A 81 0.45 -1.14 4.35
C TYR A 81 0.98 -0.70 5.71
N VAL A 82 0.93 0.60 6.03
CA VAL A 82 1.29 1.08 7.37
C VAL A 82 0.33 0.54 8.43
N ARG A 83 -0.98 0.55 8.19
CA ARG A 83 -1.95 -0.05 9.11
C ARG A 83 -1.79 -1.56 9.22
N LEU A 84 -1.54 -2.25 8.11
CA LEU A 84 -1.29 -3.69 8.13
C LEU A 84 -0.04 -4.04 8.95
N SER A 85 1.00 -3.20 8.89
CA SER A 85 2.22 -3.41 9.69
C SER A 85 1.98 -3.33 11.20
N GLN A 86 1.04 -2.49 11.65
CA GLN A 86 0.65 -2.38 13.06
C GLN A 86 -0.09 -3.62 13.58
N LYS A 87 -0.66 -4.43 12.68
CA LYS A 87 -1.31 -5.71 13.02
C LYS A 87 -0.32 -6.87 13.10
N ASN A 88 0.94 -6.68 12.71
CA ASN A 88 1.96 -7.71 12.73
C ASN A 88 2.89 -7.53 13.94
N TYR A 89 3.23 -8.64 14.60
CA TYR A 89 4.27 -8.64 15.64
C TYR A 89 5.57 -9.14 15.01
N GLY A 90 6.66 -8.40 15.21
CA GLY A 90 7.95 -8.73 14.63
C GLY A 90 9.08 -8.55 15.63
N ILE A 91 10.27 -8.98 15.22
CA ILE A 91 11.49 -8.87 16.04
C ILE A 91 11.87 -7.43 16.38
N ASP A 92 11.46 -6.48 15.55
CA ASP A 92 11.70 -5.05 15.77
C ASP A 92 10.72 -4.45 16.80
N THR A 93 9.61 -5.13 17.10
CA THR A 93 8.59 -4.70 18.05
C THR A 93 8.88 -5.19 19.46
N GLY A 94 9.51 -6.35 19.61
CA GLY A 94 9.87 -6.92 20.91
C GLY A 94 10.47 -8.32 20.83
N LEU A 95 10.60 -8.99 21.99
CA LEU A 95 11.16 -10.34 22.09
C LEU A 95 10.32 -11.35 21.30
N PHE A 96 10.98 -12.17 20.48
CA PHE A 96 10.33 -13.12 19.56
C PHE A 96 10.98 -14.52 19.67
N PRO A 97 10.74 -15.28 20.77
CA PRO A 97 11.52 -16.45 21.12
C PRO A 97 11.02 -17.73 20.44
N LEU A 98 11.11 -17.79 19.12
CA LEU A 98 10.75 -18.98 18.35
C LEU A 98 11.95 -19.93 18.23
N GLY A 99 11.79 -21.15 18.76
CA GLY A 99 12.77 -22.23 18.62
C GLY A 99 13.02 -22.59 17.14
N SER A 100 14.24 -23.04 16.83
CA SER A 100 14.71 -23.40 15.48
C SER A 100 14.79 -22.25 14.45
N CYS A 101 14.06 -21.15 14.65
CA CYS A 101 14.02 -20.02 13.71
C CYS A 101 15.22 -19.07 13.84
N THR A 102 15.93 -19.08 14.98
CA THR A 102 17.05 -18.17 15.28
C THR A 102 16.66 -16.70 15.04
N MET A 103 15.57 -16.27 15.68
CA MET A 103 15.03 -14.91 15.56
C MET A 103 15.94 -13.89 16.27
N LYS A 104 17.07 -13.58 15.63
CA LYS A 104 18.12 -12.66 16.08
C LYS A 104 17.97 -11.30 15.44
N HIS A 105 18.55 -10.28 16.07
CA HIS A 105 18.54 -8.91 15.54
C HIS A 105 18.96 -8.85 14.06
N ASN A 106 18.19 -8.09 13.27
CA ASN A 106 18.46 -7.77 11.87
C ASN A 106 19.03 -6.34 11.76
N PRO A 107 20.36 -6.15 11.67
CA PRO A 107 20.94 -4.81 11.61
C PRO A 107 20.45 -4.03 10.40
N ARG A 108 19.98 -2.80 10.61
CA ARG A 108 19.56 -1.90 9.52
C ARG A 108 20.67 -1.59 8.52
N LEU A 109 21.93 -1.75 8.94
CA LEU A 109 23.09 -1.67 8.05
C LEU A 109 23.01 -2.69 6.91
N ASN A 110 22.50 -3.91 7.16
CA ASN A 110 22.43 -4.95 6.14
C ASN A 110 21.49 -4.55 5.00
N GLU A 111 20.35 -3.94 5.33
CA GLU A 111 19.42 -3.40 4.33
C GLU A 111 20.07 -2.30 3.48
N ARG A 112 20.90 -1.45 4.11
CA ARG A 112 21.65 -0.42 3.38
C ARG A 112 22.71 -1.02 2.47
N MET A 113 23.43 -2.04 2.92
CA MET A 113 24.45 -2.73 2.13
C MET A 113 23.84 -3.46 0.93
N ALA A 114 22.69 -4.11 1.11
CA ALA A 114 21.98 -4.79 0.02
C ALA A 114 21.48 -3.81 -1.07
N ARG A 115 21.21 -2.56 -0.71
CA ARG A 115 20.72 -1.50 -1.62
C ARG A 115 21.84 -0.69 -2.28
N LEU A 116 23.11 -1.09 -2.15
CA LEU A 116 24.21 -0.37 -2.78
C LEU A 116 24.08 -0.42 -4.32
N PRO A 117 24.38 0.68 -5.03
CA PRO A 117 24.44 0.69 -6.47
C PRO A 117 25.43 -0.36 -6.98
N GLY A 118 25.04 -1.12 -8.00
CA GLY A 118 25.83 -2.25 -8.47
C GLY A 118 25.83 -3.47 -7.55
N PHE A 119 25.00 -3.51 -6.50
CA PHE A 119 24.59 -4.76 -5.83
C PHE A 119 23.12 -5.06 -6.11
N ALA A 120 22.24 -4.07 -5.92
CA ALA A 120 20.80 -4.23 -6.12
C ALA A 120 20.40 -4.42 -7.60
N ASP A 121 21.17 -3.82 -8.52
CA ASP A 121 20.83 -3.71 -9.95
C ASP A 121 21.72 -4.60 -10.84
N ILE A 122 22.16 -5.75 -10.32
CA ILE A 122 22.96 -6.73 -11.08
C ILE A 122 22.04 -7.75 -11.76
N HIS A 123 22.21 -7.91 -13.07
CA HIS A 123 21.68 -9.07 -13.78
C HIS A 123 22.54 -10.31 -13.45
N PRO A 124 21.95 -11.48 -13.10
CA PRO A 124 22.72 -12.67 -12.74
C PRO A 124 23.68 -13.18 -13.83
N LEU A 125 23.39 -12.87 -15.11
CA LEU A 125 24.22 -13.22 -16.28
C LEU A 125 24.85 -11.97 -16.92
N GLN A 126 25.47 -11.10 -16.12
CA GLN A 126 26.23 -9.96 -16.63
C GLN A 126 27.34 -10.37 -17.60
#